data_AF-A0A2S7NNL2-F1
#
_entry.id   AF-A0A2S7NNL2-F1
#
_cell.length_a   1.000
_cell.length_b   1.000
_cell.length_c   1.000
_cell.angle_alpha   90.00
_cell.angle_beta   90.00
_cell.angle_gamma   90.00
#
_symmetry.space_group_name_H-M   'P 1'
#
loop_
_entity.id
_entity.type
_entity.pdbx_description
1 polymer ?
#
loop_
_entity_poly.entity_id
_entity_poly.type
_entity_poly.pdbx_seq_one_letter_code
_entity_poly.pdbx_strand_id
1 'polypeptide(L)'
;MRPRKPPSLSPPPSPSHSPSPKTPSPSPPSSTLLPPFFARPPPSTYYTHIPHPSERGVFTPSPYKSLLLPHWRFRTPSLARTSSSILYAHFENFYFLKDFVGMEMARKFIQMGMTRAKRYANYRGGRKYVKIREGKRLQMEKSEGHEGKEEKEEASRDFREKWEMCKRHEGYRELREVYLKEKREWEASHKEEVIVKKEEEDDGVSTKTRPRKRRKVDKDA
;
A
#
# COMPACT_ATOMS: atom_id res chain seq x y z
N MET A 1 -34.25 -46.98 -71.87
CA MET A 1 -33.80 -45.60 -71.57
C MET A 1 -33.18 -45.58 -70.18
N ARG A 2 -31.85 -45.44 -70.06
CA ARG A 2 -31.17 -45.38 -68.76
C ARG A 2 -31.25 -43.95 -68.21
N PRO A 3 -31.74 -43.73 -66.97
CA PRO A 3 -31.81 -42.40 -66.38
C PRO A 3 -30.41 -41.89 -66.00
N ARG A 4 -30.21 -40.59 -66.22
CA ARG A 4 -28.96 -39.85 -66.04
C ARG A 4 -28.58 -39.75 -64.56
N LYS A 5 -27.29 -39.90 -64.29
CA LYS A 5 -26.66 -39.72 -62.97
C LYS A 5 -26.79 -38.25 -62.53
N PRO A 6 -27.30 -37.92 -61.34
CA PRO A 6 -27.34 -36.54 -60.87
C PRO A 6 -25.93 -36.07 -60.42
N PRO A 7 -25.63 -34.76 -60.52
CA PRO A 7 -24.32 -34.20 -60.24
C PRO A 7 -23.99 -34.19 -58.74
N SER A 8 -22.70 -34.37 -58.42
CA SER A 8 -22.14 -34.36 -57.07
C SER A 8 -22.31 -33.00 -56.39
N LEU A 9 -23.05 -32.98 -55.29
CA LEU A 9 -23.10 -31.86 -54.35
C LEU A 9 -21.82 -31.86 -53.51
N SER A 10 -20.98 -30.85 -53.70
CA SER A 10 -19.85 -30.55 -52.83
C SER A 10 -20.35 -30.19 -51.41
N PRO A 11 -19.65 -30.61 -50.34
CA PRO A 11 -20.01 -30.20 -48.98
C PRO A 11 -19.74 -28.70 -48.77
N PRO A 12 -20.51 -28.02 -47.90
CA PRO A 12 -20.28 -26.61 -47.59
C PRO A 12 -18.96 -26.43 -46.82
N PRO A 13 -18.25 -25.30 -47.01
CA PRO A 13 -17.04 -25.03 -46.25
C PRO A 13 -17.35 -24.79 -44.77
N SER A 14 -16.54 -25.40 -43.90
CA SER A 14 -16.55 -25.19 -42.45
C SER A 14 -16.47 -23.70 -42.09
N PRO A 15 -17.16 -23.24 -41.03
CA PRO A 15 -17.05 -21.86 -40.60
C PRO A 15 -15.62 -21.56 -40.15
N SER A 16 -15.01 -20.60 -40.85
CA SER A 16 -13.72 -20.01 -40.55
C SER A 16 -13.67 -19.55 -39.09
N HIS A 17 -12.72 -20.08 -38.33
CA HIS A 17 -12.32 -19.50 -37.05
C HIS A 17 -11.82 -18.07 -37.32
N SER A 18 -12.66 -17.09 -37.01
CA SER A 18 -12.24 -15.71 -36.89
C SER A 18 -11.36 -15.60 -35.64
N PRO A 19 -10.13 -15.08 -35.72
CA PRO A 19 -9.39 -14.75 -34.52
C PRO A 19 -10.12 -13.61 -33.81
N SER A 20 -10.54 -13.88 -32.57
CA SER A 20 -11.14 -12.88 -31.68
C SER A 20 -10.30 -11.59 -31.68
N PRO A 21 -10.92 -10.40 -31.77
CA PRO A 21 -10.18 -9.16 -31.64
C PRO A 21 -9.51 -9.14 -30.28
N LYS A 22 -8.17 -9.02 -30.28
CA LYS A 22 -7.39 -8.70 -29.09
C LYS A 22 -8.02 -7.44 -28.49
N THR A 23 -8.68 -7.58 -27.35
CA THR A 23 -9.13 -6.44 -26.57
C THR A 23 -7.94 -5.53 -26.33
N PRO A 24 -7.95 -4.27 -26.79
CA PRO A 24 -6.92 -3.33 -26.38
C PRO A 24 -7.04 -3.19 -24.86
N SER A 25 -5.97 -3.55 -24.16
CA SER A 25 -5.80 -3.25 -22.74
C SER A 25 -6.14 -1.78 -22.54
N PRO A 26 -7.08 -1.42 -21.66
CA PRO A 26 -7.46 -0.03 -21.47
C PRO A 26 -6.25 0.72 -20.94
N SER A 27 -5.68 1.60 -21.76
CA SER A 27 -4.69 2.57 -21.30
C SER A 27 -5.28 3.30 -20.09
N PRO A 28 -4.58 3.36 -18.95
CA PRO A 28 -5.13 3.98 -17.75
C PRO A 28 -5.45 5.45 -18.04
N PRO A 29 -6.58 5.98 -17.54
CA PRO A 29 -6.95 7.38 -17.77
C PRO A 29 -5.80 8.30 -17.30
N SER A 30 -5.55 9.41 -17.99
CA SER A 30 -4.40 10.30 -17.70
C SER A 30 -4.26 10.75 -16.25
N SER A 31 -5.34 10.70 -15.45
CA SER A 31 -5.33 11.00 -14.01
C SER A 31 -4.75 9.88 -13.13
N THR A 32 -4.38 8.75 -13.71
CA THR A 32 -3.82 7.56 -13.04
C THR A 32 -2.32 7.44 -13.25
N LEU A 33 -1.77 8.17 -14.21
CA LEU A 33 -0.33 8.21 -14.44
C LEU A 33 0.33 8.83 -13.21
N LEU A 34 1.27 8.10 -12.62
CA LEU A 34 2.16 8.67 -11.62
C LEU A 34 2.82 9.91 -12.23
N PRO A 35 3.00 11.00 -11.47
CA PRO A 35 3.73 12.14 -11.99
C PRO A 35 5.09 11.64 -12.50
N PRO A 36 5.59 12.17 -13.64
CA PRO A 36 6.82 11.69 -14.30
C PRO A 36 8.08 11.79 -13.41
N PHE A 37 7.96 12.37 -12.22
CA PHE A 37 9.00 12.57 -11.22
C PHE A 37 8.79 11.80 -9.91
N PHE A 38 7.88 10.81 -9.85
CA PHE A 38 7.78 9.99 -8.63
C PHE A 38 9.02 9.09 -8.51
N ALA A 39 10.05 9.60 -7.85
CA ALA A 39 11.25 8.86 -7.50
C ALA A 39 11.03 8.08 -6.20
N ARG A 40 11.51 6.83 -6.16
CA ARG A 40 11.56 6.03 -4.93
C ARG A 40 12.29 6.85 -3.85
N PRO A 41 11.71 7.03 -2.65
CA PRO A 41 12.34 7.79 -1.59
C PRO A 41 13.65 7.10 -1.14
N PRO A 42 14.58 7.85 -0.52
CA PRO A 42 15.86 7.29 -0.09
C PRO A 42 15.66 6.12 0.89
N PRO A 43 16.59 5.13 0.93
CA PRO A 43 16.49 3.94 1.77
C PRO A 43 16.10 4.21 3.24
N SER A 44 16.64 5.28 3.83
CA SER A 44 16.34 5.71 5.21
C SER A 44 14.86 6.00 5.44
N THR A 45 14.17 6.57 4.46
CA THR A 45 12.73 6.82 4.49
C THR A 45 11.96 5.58 4.01
N TYR A 46 12.47 4.88 3.02
CA TYR A 46 11.80 3.74 2.42
C TYR A 46 11.60 2.56 3.40
N TYR A 47 12.64 2.15 4.14
CA TYR A 47 12.57 0.99 5.04
C TYR A 47 11.97 1.29 6.43
N THR A 48 12.01 2.55 6.85
CA THR A 48 11.43 3.02 8.12
C THR A 48 9.91 3.14 8.02
N HIS A 49 9.38 3.49 6.85
CA HIS A 49 7.96 3.78 6.64
C HIS A 49 7.11 2.53 6.36
N ILE A 50 7.46 1.35 6.88
CA ILE A 50 6.57 0.20 6.76
C ILE A 50 5.32 0.49 7.58
N PRO A 51 4.15 0.58 6.92
CA PRO A 51 2.94 0.71 7.68
C PRO A 51 2.77 -0.59 8.46
N HIS A 52 2.58 -0.49 9.78
CA HIS A 52 2.30 -1.65 10.64
C HIS A 52 1.16 -2.51 10.08
N PRO A 53 1.03 -3.80 10.48
CA PRO A 53 -0.11 -4.65 10.11
C PRO A 53 -1.48 -4.04 10.49
N SER A 54 -1.48 -3.11 11.46
CA SER A 54 -2.65 -2.30 11.82
C SER A 54 -2.75 -1.03 10.98
N GLU A 55 -3.94 -0.42 10.94
CA GLU A 55 -4.18 0.89 10.29
C GLU A 55 -3.30 2.04 10.83
N ARG A 56 -2.48 1.82 11.87
CA ARG A 56 -1.71 2.87 12.57
C ARG A 56 -0.51 3.43 11.79
N GLY A 57 -0.08 2.79 10.70
CA GLY A 57 1.07 3.25 9.91
C GLY A 57 0.74 4.18 8.73
N VAL A 58 -0.52 4.22 8.30
CA VAL A 58 -0.93 4.90 7.06
C VAL A 58 -0.85 6.43 7.16
N PHE A 59 -0.84 6.98 8.37
CA PHE A 59 -0.84 8.42 8.59
C PHE A 59 0.54 9.06 8.70
N THR A 60 1.63 8.29 8.67
CA THR A 60 2.98 8.84 8.63
C THR A 60 3.15 9.77 7.41
N PRO A 61 3.83 10.94 7.54
CA PRO A 61 4.10 11.81 6.40
C PRO A 61 4.90 11.04 5.37
N SER A 62 4.34 10.84 4.19
CA SER A 62 4.93 9.98 3.17
C SER A 62 4.54 10.51 1.80
N PRO A 63 5.46 10.52 0.81
CA PRO A 63 5.16 11.00 -0.54
C PRO A 63 4.03 10.19 -1.21
N TYR A 64 3.83 8.94 -0.79
CA TYR A 64 2.71 8.10 -1.27
C TYR A 64 1.35 8.58 -0.75
N LYS A 65 1.31 9.16 0.47
CA LYS A 65 0.05 9.59 1.10
C LYS A 65 -0.55 10.79 0.37
N SER A 66 0.27 11.79 0.01
CA SER A 66 -0.21 12.97 -0.73
C SER A 66 -0.75 12.60 -2.11
N LEU A 67 -0.18 11.57 -2.73
CA LEU A 67 -0.64 11.06 -4.02
C LEU A 67 -1.96 10.26 -3.91
N LEU A 68 -2.08 9.35 -2.93
CA LEU A 68 -3.23 8.44 -2.84
C LEU A 68 -4.46 9.05 -2.14
N LEU A 69 -4.25 9.96 -1.20
CA LEU A 69 -5.32 10.54 -0.37
C LEU A 69 -6.41 11.31 -1.16
N PRO A 70 -6.08 12.14 -2.17
CA PRO A 70 -7.09 12.86 -2.97
C PRO A 70 -8.08 11.94 -3.68
N HIS A 71 -7.62 10.76 -4.10
CA HIS A 71 -8.42 9.77 -4.81
C HIS A 71 -9.30 8.94 -3.88
N TRP A 72 -8.99 8.89 -2.58
CA TRP A 72 -9.70 8.07 -1.60
C TRP A 72 -11.07 8.64 -1.22
N ARG A 73 -12.08 8.38 -2.05
CA ARG A 73 -13.47 8.84 -1.87
C ARG A 73 -14.44 7.64 -1.88
N PHE A 74 -15.48 7.70 -1.04
CA PHE A 74 -16.50 6.64 -0.93
C PHE A 74 -17.85 7.18 -0.44
N ARG A 75 -18.17 8.44 -0.81
CA ARG A 75 -19.42 9.08 -0.36
C ARG A 75 -20.64 8.47 -1.05
N THR A 76 -20.52 8.06 -2.31
CA THR A 76 -21.54 7.34 -3.09
C THR A 76 -20.91 6.07 -3.68
N PRO A 77 -21.70 5.08 -4.12
CA PRO A 77 -21.19 3.87 -4.77
C PRO A 77 -20.38 4.21 -6.03
N SER A 78 -20.88 5.12 -6.87
CA SER A 78 -20.16 5.59 -8.06
C SER A 78 -18.76 6.14 -7.75
N LEU A 79 -18.64 6.98 -6.71
CA LEU A 79 -17.36 7.50 -6.27
C LEU A 79 -16.46 6.40 -5.68
N ALA A 80 -17.02 5.43 -4.97
CA ALA A 80 -16.27 4.30 -4.42
C ALA A 80 -15.68 3.43 -5.53
N ARG A 81 -16.46 3.13 -6.57
CA ARG A 81 -16.00 2.39 -7.76
C ARG A 81 -14.88 3.10 -8.52
N THR A 82 -15.00 4.41 -8.74
CA THR A 82 -13.93 5.20 -9.38
C THR A 82 -12.69 5.26 -8.50
N SER A 83 -12.87 5.54 -7.21
CA SER A 83 -11.79 5.61 -6.21
C SER A 83 -11.02 4.29 -6.08
N SER A 84 -11.72 3.16 -5.93
CA SER A 84 -11.11 1.84 -5.82
C SER A 84 -10.34 1.47 -7.09
N SER A 85 -10.87 1.83 -8.26
CA SER A 85 -10.20 1.60 -9.54
C SER A 85 -8.93 2.45 -9.72
N ILE A 86 -8.97 3.73 -9.36
CA ILE A 86 -7.78 4.61 -9.42
C ILE A 86 -6.70 4.11 -8.45
N LEU A 87 -7.07 3.76 -7.22
CA LEU A 87 -6.12 3.25 -6.23
C LEU A 87 -5.51 1.91 -6.67
N TYR A 88 -6.29 1.04 -7.33
CA TYR A 88 -5.78 -0.21 -7.89
C TYR A 88 -4.81 0.05 -9.05
N ALA A 89 -5.09 1.02 -9.91
CA ALA A 89 -4.18 1.33 -10.99
C ALA A 89 -2.89 2.01 -10.50
N HIS A 90 -2.93 2.78 -9.40
CA HIS A 90 -1.70 3.19 -8.71
C HIS A 90 -0.91 2.00 -8.17
N PHE A 91 -1.59 0.98 -7.62
CA PHE A 91 -0.95 -0.26 -7.20
C PHE A 91 -0.22 -0.95 -8.36
N GLU A 92 -0.83 -1.05 -9.54
CA GLU A 92 -0.18 -1.60 -10.73
C GLU A 92 0.98 -0.73 -11.21
N ASN A 93 0.83 0.60 -11.18
CA ASN A 93 1.93 1.50 -11.55
C ASN A 93 3.14 1.35 -10.60
N PHE A 94 2.92 1.20 -9.30
CA PHE A 94 4.01 0.91 -8.36
C PHE A 94 4.64 -0.46 -8.60
N TYR A 95 3.86 -1.45 -9.04
CA TYR A 95 4.41 -2.74 -9.47
C TYR A 95 5.36 -2.59 -10.66
N PHE A 96 4.98 -1.83 -11.69
CA PHE A 96 5.86 -1.55 -12.83
C PHE A 96 7.14 -0.81 -12.43
N LEU A 97 7.06 0.08 -11.43
CA LEU A 97 8.22 0.76 -10.85
C LEU A 97 9.04 -0.10 -9.88
N LYS A 98 8.63 -1.34 -9.62
CA LYS A 98 9.22 -2.23 -8.60
C LYS A 98 9.27 -1.59 -7.21
N ASP A 99 8.30 -0.75 -6.89
CA ASP A 99 8.17 -0.04 -5.62
C ASP A 99 7.18 -0.77 -4.70
N PHE A 100 7.71 -1.62 -3.82
CA PHE A 100 6.89 -2.38 -2.87
C PHE A 100 6.16 -1.47 -1.86
N VAL A 101 6.79 -0.41 -1.36
CA VAL A 101 6.18 0.45 -0.34
C VAL A 101 4.99 1.20 -0.95
N GLY A 102 5.13 1.69 -2.18
CA GLY A 102 4.02 2.29 -2.94
C GLY A 102 2.86 1.31 -3.14
N MET A 103 3.17 0.07 -3.55
CA MET A 103 2.16 -0.99 -3.69
C MET A 103 1.44 -1.27 -2.35
N GLU A 104 2.17 -1.42 -1.25
CA GLU A 104 1.60 -1.70 0.06
C GLU A 104 0.75 -0.53 0.57
N MET A 105 1.17 0.70 0.29
CA MET A 105 0.38 1.90 0.61
C MET A 105 -0.94 1.91 -0.16
N ALA A 106 -0.91 1.71 -1.48
CA ALA A 106 -2.13 1.63 -2.30
C ALA A 106 -3.08 0.52 -1.79
N ARG A 107 -2.57 -0.68 -1.52
CA ARG A 107 -3.34 -1.79 -0.94
C ARG A 107 -4.01 -1.41 0.39
N LYS A 108 -3.31 -0.66 1.25
CA LYS A 108 -3.86 -0.18 2.53
C LYS A 108 -4.94 0.87 2.36
N PHE A 109 -4.80 1.80 1.42
CA PHE A 109 -5.89 2.76 1.11
C PHE A 109 -7.16 2.03 0.64
N ILE A 110 -7.01 1.00 -0.19
CA ILE A 110 -8.13 0.16 -0.61
C ILE A 110 -8.73 -0.57 0.60
N GLN A 111 -7.92 -1.18 1.46
CA GLN A 111 -8.38 -1.84 2.69
C GLN A 111 -9.12 -0.88 3.63
N MET A 112 -8.57 0.32 3.85
CA MET A 112 -9.22 1.36 4.66
C MET A 112 -10.54 1.81 4.04
N GLY A 113 -10.64 1.88 2.71
CA GLY A 113 -11.88 2.17 2.01
C GLY A 113 -12.94 1.11 2.32
N MET A 114 -12.58 -0.17 2.21
CA MET A 114 -13.44 -1.31 2.55
C MET A 114 -13.92 -1.26 4.01
N THR A 115 -13.00 -1.14 4.98
CA THR A 115 -13.33 -1.17 6.41
C THR A 115 -14.14 0.05 6.82
N ARG A 116 -13.79 1.24 6.30
CA ARG A 116 -14.49 2.48 6.61
C ARG A 116 -15.87 2.50 5.99
N ALA A 117 -16.04 2.13 4.71
CA ALA A 117 -17.36 2.02 4.09
C ALA A 117 -18.27 1.05 4.88
N LYS A 118 -17.76 -0.14 5.26
CA LYS A 118 -18.52 -1.09 6.08
C LYS A 118 -18.89 -0.52 7.46
N ARG A 119 -18.02 0.28 8.07
CA ARG A 119 -18.31 0.96 9.33
C ARG A 119 -19.46 1.97 9.19
N TYR A 120 -19.52 2.72 8.09
CA TYR A 120 -20.62 3.66 7.83
C TYR A 120 -21.93 2.93 7.44
N ALA A 121 -21.83 1.73 6.89
CA ALA A 121 -22.99 0.85 6.68
C ALA A 121 -23.52 0.28 8.02
N ASN A 122 -22.64 -0.03 8.97
CA ASN A 122 -23.03 -0.63 10.25
C ASN A 122 -23.44 0.41 11.32
N TYR A 123 -22.93 1.64 11.22
CA TYR A 123 -23.15 2.68 12.22
C TYR A 123 -23.54 3.98 11.55
N ARG A 124 -24.73 4.50 11.88
CA ARG A 124 -25.21 5.80 11.43
C ARG A 124 -24.18 6.89 11.78
N GLY A 125 -23.75 7.65 10.77
CA GLY A 125 -22.72 8.68 10.92
C GLY A 125 -21.28 8.15 11.13
N GLY A 126 -21.06 6.83 11.11
CA GLY A 126 -19.74 6.21 11.17
C GLY A 126 -19.04 6.29 12.53
N ARG A 127 -19.75 6.68 13.59
CA ARG A 127 -19.25 6.64 14.98
C ARG A 127 -19.46 5.22 15.50
N LYS A 128 -18.41 4.55 15.97
CA LYS A 128 -18.50 3.21 16.58
C LYS A 128 -18.61 3.26 18.11
N TYR A 129 -18.11 4.33 18.71
CA TYR A 129 -17.98 4.47 20.15
C TYR A 129 -18.61 5.77 20.63
N VAL A 130 -19.32 5.71 21.76
CA VAL A 130 -19.75 6.89 22.52
C VAL A 130 -18.83 7.06 23.71
N LYS A 131 -18.43 8.30 23.98
CA LYS A 131 -17.58 8.65 25.12
C LYS A 131 -18.47 8.79 26.35
N ILE A 132 -18.12 8.09 27.42
CA ILE A 132 -18.81 8.19 28.71
C ILE A 132 -17.85 8.91 29.66
N ARG A 133 -18.39 9.42 30.78
CA ARG A 133 -17.57 9.93 31.88
C ARG A 133 -16.48 8.89 32.25
N GLU A 134 -15.31 9.40 32.62
CA GLU A 134 -14.10 8.63 32.97
C GLU A 134 -13.34 7.95 31.81
N GLY A 135 -13.42 8.49 30.58
CA GLY A 135 -12.57 8.03 29.47
C GLY A 135 -12.91 6.65 28.91
N LYS A 136 -13.90 5.95 29.49
CA LYS A 136 -14.46 4.70 28.96
C LYS A 136 -15.27 4.98 27.68
N ARG A 137 -15.12 4.09 26.71
CA ARG A 137 -15.82 4.12 25.42
C ARG A 137 -16.76 2.92 25.34
N LEU A 138 -18.08 3.15 25.26
CA LEU A 138 -19.02 2.07 24.93
C LEU A 138 -19.13 1.94 23.42
N GLN A 139 -19.08 0.70 22.94
CA GLN A 139 -19.39 0.39 21.56
C GLN A 139 -20.90 0.53 21.35
N MET A 140 -21.29 1.26 20.32
CA MET A 140 -22.72 1.37 19.97
C MET A 140 -23.21 0.07 19.34
N GLU A 141 -24.52 -0.16 19.44
CA GLU A 141 -25.20 -1.16 18.64
C GLU A 141 -25.16 -0.79 17.16
N LYS A 142 -25.21 -1.82 16.31
CA LYS A 142 -25.27 -1.61 14.86
C LYS A 142 -26.63 -1.01 14.53
N SER A 143 -26.64 0.04 13.72
CA SER A 143 -27.90 0.63 13.27
C SER A 143 -28.53 -0.22 12.17
N GLU A 144 -29.82 -0.50 12.31
CA GLU A 144 -30.61 -1.20 11.29
C GLU A 144 -31.37 -0.18 10.42
N GLY A 145 -31.51 -0.50 9.13
CA GLY A 145 -32.39 0.23 8.21
C GLY A 145 -32.12 1.71 7.97
N HIS A 146 -30.96 2.28 8.38
CA HIS A 146 -30.73 3.71 8.18
C HIS A 146 -30.44 4.06 6.71
N GLU A 147 -30.90 5.24 6.31
CA GLU A 147 -30.73 5.79 4.97
C GLU A 147 -29.25 5.79 4.54
N GLY A 148 -28.98 5.29 3.33
CA GLY A 148 -27.63 5.15 2.77
C GLY A 148 -26.84 3.93 3.28
N LYS A 149 -27.42 3.05 4.10
CA LYS A 149 -26.76 1.78 4.50
C LYS A 149 -26.37 0.93 3.29
N GLU A 150 -27.32 0.73 2.35
CA GLU A 150 -27.11 -0.07 1.15
C GLU A 150 -26.00 0.50 0.27
N GLU A 151 -26.03 1.81 0.02
CA GLU A 151 -24.98 2.51 -0.73
C GLU A 151 -23.59 2.35 -0.09
N LYS A 152 -23.51 2.34 1.25
CA LYS A 152 -22.24 2.13 1.96
C LYS A 152 -21.77 0.68 1.93
N GLU A 153 -22.71 -0.25 1.89
CA GLU A 153 -22.42 -1.67 1.72
C GLU A 153 -21.92 -1.97 0.30
N GLU A 154 -22.55 -1.39 -0.72
CA GLU A 154 -22.09 -1.44 -2.11
C GLU A 154 -20.69 -0.84 -2.26
N ALA A 155 -20.47 0.38 -1.74
CA ALA A 155 -19.14 0.98 -1.72
C ALA A 155 -18.10 0.08 -1.04
N SER A 156 -18.45 -0.61 0.04
CA SER A 156 -17.55 -1.57 0.71
C SER A 156 -17.22 -2.77 -0.18
N ARG A 157 -18.19 -3.27 -0.96
CA ARG A 157 -17.99 -4.36 -1.92
C ARG A 157 -17.04 -3.95 -3.04
N ASP A 158 -17.17 -2.75 -3.59
CA ASP A 158 -16.27 -2.23 -4.64
C ASP A 158 -14.80 -2.20 -4.17
N PHE A 159 -14.54 -1.75 -2.94
CA PHE A 159 -13.19 -1.79 -2.38
C PHE A 159 -12.71 -3.20 -2.08
N ARG A 160 -13.61 -4.08 -1.62
CA ARG A 160 -13.27 -5.46 -1.29
C ARG A 160 -12.80 -6.22 -2.53
N GLU A 161 -13.48 -6.04 -3.67
CA GLU A 161 -13.08 -6.65 -4.93
C GLU A 161 -11.63 -6.29 -5.29
N LYS A 162 -11.30 -4.99 -5.30
CA LYS A 162 -9.95 -4.52 -5.60
C LYS A 162 -8.92 -4.98 -4.56
N TRP A 163 -9.30 -5.05 -3.28
CA TRP A 163 -8.41 -5.55 -2.23
C TRP A 163 -8.08 -7.03 -2.41
N GLU A 164 -9.06 -7.84 -2.80
CA GLU A 164 -8.85 -9.25 -3.13
C GLU A 164 -7.97 -9.42 -4.38
N MET A 165 -8.14 -8.56 -5.40
CA MET A 165 -7.23 -8.52 -6.55
C MET A 165 -5.78 -8.23 -6.12
N CYS A 166 -5.54 -7.22 -5.28
CA CYS A 166 -4.19 -6.93 -4.76
C CYS A 166 -3.59 -8.13 -4.01
N LYS A 167 -4.41 -8.89 -3.25
CA LYS A 167 -3.93 -10.08 -2.52
C LYS A 167 -3.55 -11.24 -3.44
N ARG A 168 -4.28 -11.41 -4.55
CA ARG A 168 -4.00 -12.47 -5.54
C ARG A 168 -2.85 -12.11 -6.49
N HIS A 169 -2.41 -10.84 -6.49
CA HIS A 169 -1.34 -10.37 -7.37
C HIS A 169 -0.02 -11.08 -7.07
N GLU A 170 0.53 -11.81 -8.04
CA GLU A 170 1.71 -12.64 -7.84
C GLU A 170 2.96 -11.79 -7.59
N GLY A 171 3.17 -10.76 -8.40
CA GLY A 171 4.30 -9.85 -8.26
C GLY A 171 4.31 -9.05 -6.96
N TYR A 172 3.19 -8.98 -6.23
CA TYR A 172 3.17 -8.39 -4.90
C TYR A 172 3.86 -9.31 -3.88
N ARG A 173 3.66 -10.63 -4.00
CA ARG A 173 4.32 -11.62 -3.13
C ARG A 173 5.84 -11.60 -3.34
N GLU A 174 6.27 -11.58 -4.60
CA GLU A 174 7.69 -11.54 -4.97
C GLU A 174 8.37 -10.26 -4.45
N LEU A 175 7.81 -9.08 -4.75
CA LEU A 175 8.38 -7.81 -4.28
C LEU A 175 8.37 -7.70 -2.76
N ARG A 176 7.39 -8.30 -2.08
CA ARG A 176 7.37 -8.36 -0.62
C ARG A 176 8.56 -9.15 -0.07
N GLU A 177 8.90 -10.27 -0.69
CA GLU A 177 10.03 -11.10 -0.26
C GLU A 177 11.37 -10.39 -0.48
N VAL A 178 11.56 -9.80 -1.66
CA VAL A 178 12.74 -8.97 -1.97
C VAL A 178 12.86 -7.84 -0.95
N TYR A 179 11.78 -7.10 -0.73
CA TYR A 179 11.75 -5.99 0.21
C TYR A 179 12.10 -6.42 1.65
N LEU A 180 11.58 -7.56 2.13
CA LEU A 180 11.89 -8.06 3.47
C LEU A 180 13.36 -8.44 3.62
N LYS A 181 13.97 -8.98 2.56
CA LYS A 181 15.40 -9.28 2.54
C LYS A 181 16.24 -8.00 2.58
N GLU A 182 15.97 -7.06 1.67
CA GLU A 182 16.66 -5.76 1.63
C GLU A 182 16.51 -5.00 2.96
N LYS A 183 15.31 -5.02 3.55
CA LYS A 183 15.05 -4.36 4.83
C LYS A 183 15.85 -4.98 5.98
N ARG A 184 16.00 -6.31 6.01
CA ARG A 184 16.79 -7.01 7.03
C ARG A 184 18.27 -6.65 6.90
N GLU A 185 18.80 -6.61 5.69
CA GLU A 185 20.19 -6.22 5.41
C GLU A 185 20.43 -4.74 5.80
N TRP A 186 19.46 -3.87 5.50
CA TRP A 186 19.50 -2.48 5.92
C TRP A 186 19.46 -2.31 7.45
N GLU A 187 18.57 -3.02 8.15
CA GLU A 187 18.52 -3.00 9.62
C GLU A 187 19.81 -3.54 10.27
N ALA A 188 20.44 -4.57 9.67
CA ALA A 188 21.70 -5.12 10.14
C ALA A 188 22.86 -4.11 9.99
N SER A 189 23.02 -3.52 8.80
CA SER A 189 24.05 -2.50 8.54
C SER A 189 23.87 -1.25 9.42
N HIS A 190 22.64 -0.78 9.62
CA HIS A 190 22.39 0.38 10.49
C HIS A 190 22.64 0.07 11.96
N LYS A 191 22.37 -1.16 12.39
CA LYS A 191 22.72 -1.60 13.75
C LYS A 191 24.23 -1.66 13.94
N GLU A 192 24.96 -2.15 12.94
CA GLU A 192 26.42 -2.22 12.93
C GLU A 192 27.05 -0.82 12.93
N GLU A 193 26.57 0.10 12.10
CA GLU A 193 26.99 1.52 12.10
C GLU A 193 26.74 2.21 13.45
N VAL A 194 25.64 1.91 14.12
CA VAL A 194 25.32 2.46 15.44
C VAL A 194 26.24 1.88 16.52
N ILE A 195 26.61 0.60 16.42
CA ILE A 195 27.57 -0.03 17.33
C ILE A 195 28.97 0.56 17.13
N VAL A 196 29.44 0.67 15.89
CA VAL A 196 30.75 1.27 15.58
C VAL A 196 30.84 2.72 16.05
N LYS A 197 29.82 3.55 15.78
CA LYS A 197 29.80 4.94 16.28
C LYS A 197 29.81 5.02 17.81
N LYS A 198 29.16 4.07 18.49
CA LYS A 198 29.16 4.02 19.95
C LYS A 198 30.51 3.58 20.51
N GLU A 199 31.17 2.61 19.87
CA GLU A 199 32.53 2.17 20.23
C GLU A 199 33.55 3.30 19.97
N GLU A 200 33.44 4.05 18.87
CA GLU A 200 34.26 5.23 18.60
C GLU A 200 34.02 6.37 19.59
N GLU A 201 32.78 6.59 20.05
CA GLU A 201 32.47 7.55 21.11
C GLU A 201 33.00 7.13 22.49
N ASP A 202 32.93 5.83 22.81
CA ASP A 202 33.45 5.27 24.07
C ASP A 202 35.00 5.26 24.09
N ASP A 203 35.66 4.97 22.96
CA ASP A 203 37.13 5.02 22.83
C ASP A 203 37.67 6.46 22.73
N GLY A 204 36.87 7.40 22.23
CA GLY A 204 37.18 8.84 22.21
C GLY A 204 37.16 9.53 23.57
N VAL A 205 36.71 8.85 24.63
CA VAL A 205 36.62 9.36 26.02
C VAL A 205 37.78 8.89 26.91
N SER A 206 38.88 8.35 26.38
CA SER A 206 40.04 7.92 27.20
C SER A 206 41.35 8.68 26.94
N THR A 207 41.33 10.02 26.94
CA THR A 207 42.55 10.82 27.14
C THR A 207 42.30 12.03 28.06
N LYS A 208 42.00 11.81 29.34
CA LYS A 208 42.23 12.83 30.39
C LYS A 208 43.55 12.57 31.09
N THR A 209 44.53 13.34 30.65
CA THR A 209 45.82 13.73 31.25
C THR A 209 45.98 13.39 32.73
N ARG A 210 46.90 12.46 33.01
CA ARG A 210 47.45 12.14 34.33
C ARG A 210 48.09 13.39 34.96
N PRO A 211 47.77 13.79 36.21
CA PRO A 211 48.31 15.01 36.78
C PRO A 211 49.80 14.86 37.08
N ARG A 212 50.63 15.77 36.55
CA ARG A 212 52.06 15.90 36.89
C ARG A 212 52.18 16.25 38.38
N LYS A 213 52.76 15.35 39.18
CA LYS A 213 53.21 15.64 40.56
C LYS A 213 54.20 16.81 40.53
N ARG A 214 53.83 17.95 41.11
CA ARG A 214 54.75 19.06 41.41
C ARG A 214 55.78 18.56 42.43
N ARG A 215 57.07 18.51 42.05
CA ARG A 215 58.18 18.37 43.00
C ARG A 215 58.28 19.69 43.77
N LYS A 216 58.16 19.61 45.09
CA LYS A 216 58.41 20.71 46.01
C LYS A 216 59.93 20.92 46.05
N VAL A 217 60.40 22.09 45.64
CA VAL A 217 61.79 22.50 45.79
C VAL A 217 61.80 23.40 47.02
N ASP A 218 62.45 22.93 48.09
CA ASP A 218 62.77 23.73 49.25
C ASP A 218 63.73 24.86 48.83
N LYS A 219 63.50 26.06 49.36
CA LYS A 219 64.43 27.17 49.23
C LYS A 219 64.43 27.96 50.54
N ASP A 220 65.56 27.92 51.21
CA ASP A 220 65.89 28.66 52.42
C ASP A 220 65.72 30.18 52.23
N ALA A 221 65.02 30.81 53.17
CA ALA A 221 65.28 32.13 53.78
C ALA A 221 64.14 32.47 54.76
#